data_AF-E1QZE3-F1
#
_entry.id   AF-E1QZE3-F1
#
_cell.length_a   1.000
_cell.length_b   1.000
_cell.length_c   1.000
_cell.angle_alpha   90.00
_cell.angle_beta   90.00
_cell.angle_gamma   90.00
#
_symmetry.space_group_name_H-M   'P 1'
#
loop_
_entity.id
_entity.type
_entity.pdbx_description
1 polymer ?
#
loop_
_entity_poly.entity_id
_entity_poly.type
_entity_poly.pdbx_seq_one_letter_code
_entity_poly.pdbx_strand_id
1 'polypeptide(L)'
;MGRGKGEVLFSDEPFKTTGAAIGAGVLTGSLITCIMLVIAIIIGSALQGMDEGMAYCLSFIAAGIAGGVLQQLWFNLRATVLRLRYPLRLLGFSLSYYICLAACAFLGRWLPSTPGAWATFTAIFLVILLVLTVVLTRVFHRREGEYGRKLGEYRQARHG
;
A
#
# COMPACT_ATOMS: atom_id res chain seq x y z
N MET A 1 -32.75 19.98 41.25
CA MET A 1 -33.29 21.20 40.62
C MET A 1 -32.13 22.16 40.40
N GLY A 2 -31.72 22.42 39.16
CA GLY A 2 -30.56 23.29 38.88
C GLY A 2 -29.91 23.06 37.52
N ARG A 3 -30.71 23.25 36.47
CA ARG A 3 -30.35 23.25 35.05
C ARG A 3 -29.40 24.42 34.72
N GLY A 4 -28.36 24.18 33.92
CA GLY A 4 -27.75 25.23 33.08
C GLY A 4 -26.23 25.36 33.12
N LYS A 5 -25.51 24.53 32.35
CA LYS A 5 -24.30 24.94 31.62
C LYS A 5 -24.37 24.35 30.21
N GLY A 6 -25.19 24.99 29.38
CA GLY A 6 -25.26 24.74 27.95
C GLY A 6 -24.13 25.45 27.21
N GLU A 7 -22.89 25.03 27.42
CA GLU A 7 -21.71 25.54 26.70
C GLU A 7 -20.66 24.43 26.49
N VAL A 8 -21.09 23.31 25.93
CA VAL A 8 -20.23 22.46 25.11
C VAL A 8 -20.87 22.37 23.72
N LEU A 9 -21.13 23.55 23.14
CA LEU A 9 -21.60 23.71 21.77
C LEU A 9 -20.44 23.97 20.79
N PHE A 10 -19.21 24.24 21.27
CA PHE A 10 -18.03 24.41 20.43
C PHE A 10 -16.76 24.04 21.20
N SER A 11 -16.27 22.81 21.04
CA SER A 11 -14.84 22.48 21.18
C SER A 11 -14.54 21.15 20.48
N ASP A 12 -14.25 21.31 19.19
CA ASP A 12 -13.28 20.54 18.42
C ASP A 12 -13.50 19.03 18.11
N GLU A 13 -14.65 18.69 17.53
CA GLU A 13 -14.82 17.50 16.66
C GLU A 13 -14.64 17.73 15.12
N PRO A 14 -14.13 18.87 14.57
CA PRO A 14 -13.99 19.00 13.10
C PRO A 14 -12.68 18.42 12.56
N PHE A 15 -11.66 18.13 13.39
CA PHE A 15 -10.33 17.75 12.88
C PHE A 15 -10.16 16.26 12.54
N LYS A 16 -11.15 15.41 12.84
CA LYS A 16 -11.17 14.00 12.39
C LYS A 16 -11.77 13.81 11.00
N THR A 17 -12.49 14.81 10.48
CA THR A 17 -13.42 14.61 9.35
C THR A 17 -12.99 15.33 8.07
N THR A 18 -12.36 16.51 8.15
CA THR A 18 -11.97 17.25 6.94
C THR A 18 -10.83 16.58 6.19
N GLY A 19 -9.79 16.11 6.89
CA GLY A 19 -8.66 15.40 6.27
C GLY A 19 -9.06 14.04 5.68
N ALA A 20 -9.94 13.31 6.37
CA ALA A 20 -10.47 12.04 5.88
C ALA A 20 -11.41 12.24 4.67
N ALA A 21 -12.22 13.29 4.67
CA ALA A 21 -13.10 13.63 3.54
C ALA A 21 -12.31 14.08 2.31
N ILE A 22 -11.28 14.93 2.49
CA ILE A 22 -10.38 15.32 1.41
C ILE A 22 -9.63 14.11 0.87
N GLY A 23 -9.11 13.25 1.76
CA GLY A 23 -8.43 12.01 1.36
C GLY A 23 -9.35 11.06 0.58
N ALA A 24 -10.59 10.87 1.03
CA ALA A 24 -11.59 10.08 0.33
C ALA A 24 -11.99 10.70 -1.02
N GLY A 25 -12.10 12.03 -1.09
CA GLY A 25 -12.40 12.76 -2.33
C GLY A 25 -11.27 12.67 -3.36
N VAL A 26 -10.01 12.80 -2.93
CA VAL A 26 -8.84 12.62 -3.81
C VAL A 26 -8.74 11.18 -4.29
N LEU A 27 -8.99 10.21 -3.41
CA LEU A 27 -8.98 8.79 -3.78
C LEU A 27 -10.07 8.45 -4.80
N THR A 28 -11.30 8.91 -4.56
CA THR A 28 -12.42 8.67 -5.49
C THR A 28 -12.22 9.41 -6.81
N GLY A 29 -11.72 10.65 -6.80
CA GLY A 29 -11.35 11.39 -8.01
C GLY A 29 -10.23 10.70 -8.80
N SER A 30 -9.21 10.17 -8.13
CA SER A 30 -8.14 9.41 -8.77
C SER A 30 -8.64 8.12 -9.42
N LEU A 31 -9.58 7.41 -8.79
CA LEU A 31 -10.19 6.22 -9.39
C LEU A 31 -11.00 6.56 -10.65
N ILE A 32 -11.81 7.61 -10.60
CA ILE A 32 -12.64 8.05 -11.74
C ILE A 32 -11.76 8.46 -12.91
N THR A 33 -10.69 9.22 -12.66
CA THR A 33 -9.74 9.64 -13.71
C THR A 33 -9.01 8.46 -14.34
N CYS A 34 -8.59 7.47 -13.55
CA CYS A 34 -8.02 6.22 -14.08
C CYS A 34 -9.01 5.46 -14.97
N ILE A 35 -10.29 5.35 -14.56
CA ILE A 35 -11.32 4.68 -15.37
C ILE A 35 -11.54 5.40 -16.70
N MET A 36 -11.67 6.73 -16.67
CA MET A 36 -11.83 7.54 -17.88
C MET A 36 -10.61 7.43 -18.80
N LEU A 37 -9.40 7.38 -18.24
CA LEU A 37 -8.17 7.20 -19.00
C LEU A 37 -8.12 5.83 -19.69
N VAL A 38 -8.51 4.75 -19.01
CA VAL A 38 -8.59 3.40 -19.62
C VAL A 38 -9.59 3.38 -20.77
N ILE A 39 -10.77 3.97 -20.57
CA ILE A 39 -11.81 4.06 -21.62
C ILE A 39 -11.29 4.86 -22.81
N ALA A 40 -10.63 6.00 -22.57
CA ALA A 40 -10.03 6.82 -23.63
C ALA A 40 -8.96 6.06 -24.41
N ILE A 41 -8.14 5.23 -23.74
CA ILE A 41 -7.15 4.37 -24.40
C ILE A 41 -7.81 3.27 -25.24
N ILE A 42 -8.89 2.66 -24.76
CA ILE A 42 -9.62 1.63 -25.52
C ILE A 42 -10.22 2.25 -26.79
N ILE A 43 -10.84 3.42 -26.68
CA ILE A 43 -11.43 4.13 -27.83
C ILE A 43 -10.33 4.61 -28.79
N GLY A 44 -9.24 5.18 -28.26
CA GLY A 44 -8.10 5.65 -29.06
C GLY A 44 -7.41 4.51 -29.82
N SER A 45 -7.19 3.37 -29.17
CA SER A 45 -6.59 2.19 -29.80
C SER A 45 -7.49 1.55 -30.86
N ALA A 46 -8.81 1.60 -30.70
CA ALA A 46 -9.77 1.12 -31.70
C ALA A 46 -9.83 2.00 -32.96
N LEU A 47 -9.54 3.31 -32.84
CA LEU A 47 -9.62 4.26 -33.95
C LEU A 47 -8.29 4.48 -34.68
N GLN A 48 -7.17 4.52 -33.95
CA GLN A 48 -5.86 4.93 -34.48
C GLN A 48 -4.75 3.88 -34.30
N GLY A 49 -5.05 2.75 -33.66
CA GLY A 49 -4.05 1.76 -33.27
C GLY A 49 -3.38 2.09 -31.93
N MET A 50 -2.57 1.15 -31.42
CA MET A 50 -1.98 1.26 -30.08
C MET A 50 -0.68 2.07 -30.10
N ASP A 51 -0.72 3.25 -29.50
CA ASP A 51 0.45 4.13 -29.35
C ASP A 51 1.33 3.68 -28.17
N GLU A 52 2.65 3.94 -28.23
CA GLU A 52 3.59 3.57 -27.15
C GLU A 52 3.19 4.24 -25.82
N GLY A 53 2.76 5.50 -25.87
CA GLY A 53 2.24 6.24 -24.71
C GLY A 53 1.05 5.56 -24.02
N MET A 54 0.16 4.92 -24.79
CA MET A 54 -0.99 4.19 -24.26
C MET A 54 -0.57 2.90 -23.55
N ALA A 55 0.44 2.20 -24.08
CA ALA A 55 1.00 1.00 -23.45
C ALA A 55 1.69 1.31 -22.11
N TYR A 56 2.37 2.45 -21.99
CA TYR A 56 2.91 2.93 -20.69
C TYR A 56 1.81 3.15 -19.66
N CYS A 57 0.77 3.91 -20.02
CA CYS A 57 -0.35 4.19 -19.11
C CYS A 57 -1.05 2.89 -18.65
N LEU A 58 -1.31 1.96 -19.56
CA LEU A 58 -1.94 0.68 -19.23
C LEU A 58 -1.08 -0.18 -18.31
N SER A 59 0.23 -0.25 -18.53
CA SER A 59 1.14 -1.03 -17.69
C SER A 59 1.27 -0.44 -16.29
N PHE A 60 1.25 0.89 -16.11
CA PHE A 60 1.22 1.51 -14.78
C PHE A 60 -0.10 1.20 -14.04
N ILE A 61 -1.23 1.29 -14.74
CA ILE A 61 -2.55 0.97 -14.17
C ILE A 61 -2.61 -0.51 -13.78
N ALA A 62 -2.13 -1.41 -14.65
CA ALA A 62 -2.05 -2.84 -14.37
C ALA A 62 -1.13 -3.13 -13.17
N ALA A 63 0.04 -2.49 -13.08
CA ALA A 63 0.94 -2.62 -11.94
C ALA A 63 0.30 -2.12 -10.63
N GLY A 64 -0.49 -1.03 -10.69
CA GLY A 64 -1.25 -0.51 -9.55
C GLY A 64 -2.35 -1.47 -9.08
N ILE A 65 -3.15 -2.00 -10.00
CA ILE A 65 -4.20 -2.98 -9.70
C ILE A 65 -3.59 -4.26 -9.12
N ALA A 66 -2.52 -4.77 -9.75
CA ALA A 66 -1.80 -5.94 -9.25
C ALA A 66 -1.27 -5.69 -7.84
N GLY A 67 -0.67 -4.53 -7.58
CA GLY A 67 -0.24 -4.13 -6.24
C GLY A 67 -1.37 -4.14 -5.21
N GLY A 68 -2.53 -3.54 -5.54
CA GLY A 68 -3.70 -3.52 -4.67
C GLY A 68 -4.28 -4.90 -4.38
N VAL A 69 -4.41 -5.75 -5.42
CA VAL A 69 -4.89 -7.13 -5.28
C VAL A 69 -3.92 -7.97 -4.45
N LEU A 70 -2.61 -7.89 -4.72
CA LEU A 70 -1.59 -8.58 -3.93
C LEU A 70 -1.58 -8.09 -2.48
N GLN A 71 -1.78 -6.79 -2.25
CA GLN A 71 -1.85 -6.23 -0.91
C GLN A 71 -3.06 -6.80 -0.15
N GLN A 72 -4.23 -6.89 -0.78
CA GLN A 72 -5.40 -7.53 -0.18
C GLN A 72 -5.19 -9.05 0.06
N LEU A 73 -4.57 -9.75 -0.89
CA LEU A 73 -4.29 -11.18 -0.76
C LEU A 73 -3.33 -11.50 0.40
N TRP A 74 -2.22 -10.77 0.49
CA TRP A 74 -1.18 -11.02 1.50
C TRP A 74 -1.55 -10.49 2.89
N PHE A 75 -2.24 -9.35 2.97
CA PHE A 75 -2.54 -8.71 4.26
C PHE A 75 -3.96 -8.95 4.76
N ASN A 76 -4.96 -9.12 3.90
CA ASN A 76 -6.37 -9.23 4.30
C ASN A 76 -6.86 -10.68 4.23
N LEU A 77 -6.66 -11.36 3.09
CA LEU A 77 -7.18 -12.72 2.87
C LEU A 77 -6.47 -13.77 3.73
N ARG A 78 -5.17 -13.59 3.99
CA ARG A 78 -4.34 -14.53 4.76
C ARG A 78 -4.24 -14.21 6.25
N ALA A 79 -4.75 -13.06 6.70
CA ALA A 79 -4.79 -12.70 8.12
C ALA A 79 -5.56 -13.72 8.96
N THR A 80 -6.54 -14.41 8.35
CA THR A 80 -7.41 -15.39 9.01
C THR A 80 -6.86 -16.83 8.97
N VAL A 81 -6.07 -17.24 7.96
CA VAL A 81 -5.77 -18.67 7.71
C VAL A 81 -4.32 -19.08 7.98
N LEU A 82 -3.31 -18.20 7.87
CA LEU A 82 -1.92 -18.57 8.17
C LEU A 82 -1.29 -17.61 9.18
N ARG A 83 -1.00 -18.09 10.40
CA ARG A 83 -0.20 -17.39 11.43
C ARG A 83 1.30 -17.28 11.04
N LEU A 84 1.61 -16.83 9.82
CA LEU A 84 2.98 -16.49 9.44
C LEU A 84 3.44 -15.21 10.14
N ARG A 85 4.71 -15.18 10.55
CA ARG A 85 5.39 -13.98 11.07
C ARG A 85 5.26 -12.86 10.02
N TYR A 86 4.86 -11.67 10.47
CA TYR A 86 4.69 -10.48 9.64
C TYR A 86 5.84 -10.19 8.64
N PRO A 87 7.14 -10.35 8.99
CA PRO A 87 8.23 -10.14 8.02
C PRO A 87 8.19 -11.12 6.84
N LEU A 88 7.75 -12.36 7.06
CA LEU A 88 7.68 -13.35 5.98
C LEU A 88 6.54 -13.03 5.00
N ARG A 89 5.45 -12.42 5.48
CA ARG A 89 4.36 -11.93 4.62
C ARG A 89 4.81 -10.76 3.76
N LEU A 90 5.61 -9.86 4.33
CA LEU A 90 6.18 -8.73 3.59
C LEU A 90 7.10 -9.22 2.47
N LEU A 91 8.03 -10.13 2.78
CA LEU A 91 8.95 -10.69 1.77
C LEU A 91 8.19 -11.42 0.65
N GLY A 92 7.15 -12.19 0.99
CA GLY A 92 6.31 -12.85 -0.01
C GLY A 92 5.51 -11.88 -0.88
N PHE A 93 4.95 -10.83 -0.30
CA PHE A 93 4.30 -9.74 -1.04
C PHE A 93 5.31 -9.07 -1.98
N SER A 94 6.49 -8.72 -1.49
CA SER A 94 7.52 -8.07 -2.29
C SER A 94 8.01 -8.95 -3.44
N LEU A 95 8.25 -10.24 -3.20
CA LEU A 95 8.69 -11.16 -4.26
C LEU A 95 7.62 -11.31 -5.34
N SER A 96 6.35 -11.51 -4.94
CA SER A 96 5.25 -11.63 -5.90
C SER A 96 4.99 -10.32 -6.65
N TYR A 97 5.07 -9.17 -5.96
CA TYR A 97 4.92 -7.86 -6.58
C TYR A 97 6.06 -7.52 -7.54
N TYR A 98 7.30 -7.92 -7.22
CA TYR A 98 8.45 -7.76 -8.12
C TYR A 98 8.24 -8.51 -9.44
N ILE A 99 7.76 -9.75 -9.38
CA ILE A 99 7.47 -10.55 -10.59
C ILE A 99 6.40 -9.87 -11.44
N CYS A 100 5.32 -9.39 -10.81
CA CYS A 100 4.28 -8.64 -11.51
C CYS A 100 4.80 -7.34 -12.12
N LEU A 101 5.63 -6.58 -11.40
CA LEU A 101 6.25 -5.35 -11.88
C LEU A 101 7.19 -5.62 -13.05
N ALA A 102 8.05 -6.64 -12.96
CA ALA A 102 8.94 -7.02 -14.04
C ALA A 102 8.17 -7.45 -15.30
N ALA A 103 7.07 -8.17 -15.15
CA ALA A 103 6.18 -8.51 -16.25
C ALA A 103 5.51 -7.27 -16.86
N CYS A 104 5.03 -6.33 -16.03
CA CYS A 104 4.44 -5.07 -16.50
C CYS A 104 5.48 -4.19 -17.20
N ALA A 105 6.71 -4.12 -16.69
CA ALA A 105 7.81 -3.37 -17.28
C ALA A 105 8.25 -3.97 -18.62
N PHE A 106 8.22 -5.30 -18.75
CA PHE A 106 8.49 -6.00 -20.01
C PHE A 106 7.41 -5.72 -21.05
N LEU A 107 6.14 -5.89 -20.69
CA LEU A 107 4.99 -5.67 -21.56
C LEU A 107 4.84 -4.20 -21.96
N GLY A 108 5.11 -3.28 -21.04
CA GLY A 108 5.08 -1.83 -21.29
C GLY A 108 6.35 -1.29 -21.95
N ARG A 109 7.37 -2.12 -22.22
CA ARG A 109 8.68 -1.70 -22.76
C ARG A 109 9.31 -0.55 -21.97
N TRP A 110 9.17 -0.57 -20.64
CA TRP A 110 9.62 0.51 -19.75
C TRP A 110 11.11 0.80 -19.80
N LEU A 111 11.88 -0.25 -20.02
CA LEU A 111 13.33 -0.19 -19.99
C LEU A 111 13.89 -0.70 -21.31
N PRO A 112 14.99 -0.10 -21.82
CA PRO A 112 15.73 -0.68 -22.91
C PRO A 112 16.19 -2.09 -22.54
N SER A 113 16.23 -3.02 -23.49
CA SER A 113 16.67 -4.42 -23.28
C SER A 113 18.14 -4.58 -22.88
N THR A 114 18.81 -3.48 -22.49
CA THR A 114 20.15 -3.50 -21.92
C THR A 114 20.14 -4.11 -20.52
N PRO A 115 21.05 -5.04 -20.20
CA PRO A 115 21.14 -5.66 -18.87
C PRO A 115 21.30 -4.65 -17.73
N GLY A 116 21.98 -3.52 -17.97
CA GLY A 116 22.21 -2.48 -16.98
C GLY A 116 20.93 -1.79 -16.49
N ALA A 117 19.97 -1.55 -17.38
CA ALA A 117 18.70 -0.92 -17.03
C ALA A 117 17.87 -1.82 -16.10
N TRP A 118 17.78 -3.11 -16.42
CA TRP A 118 17.14 -4.12 -15.58
C TRP A 118 17.84 -4.27 -14.23
N ALA A 119 19.18 -4.26 -14.20
CA ALA A 119 19.95 -4.30 -12.96
C ALA A 119 19.65 -3.09 -12.06
N THR A 120 19.58 -1.87 -12.61
CA THR A 120 19.21 -0.68 -11.84
C THR A 120 17.77 -0.73 -11.33
N PHE A 121 16.84 -1.27 -12.12
CA PHE A 121 15.45 -1.46 -11.69
C PHE A 121 15.36 -2.41 -10.50
N THR A 122 16.03 -3.56 -10.59
CA THR A 122 16.11 -4.52 -9.47
C THR A 122 16.81 -3.91 -8.26
N ALA A 123 17.90 -3.15 -8.46
CA ALA A 123 18.63 -2.51 -7.37
C ALA A 123 17.75 -1.53 -6.58
N ILE A 124 17.01 -0.65 -7.28
CA ILE A 124 16.07 0.29 -6.65
C ILE A 124 14.98 -0.47 -5.87
N PHE A 125 14.43 -1.53 -6.47
CA PHE A 125 13.43 -2.37 -5.82
C PHE A 125 13.98 -2.98 -4.51
N LEU A 126 15.20 -3.53 -4.55
CA LEU A 126 15.86 -4.11 -3.37
C LEU A 126 16.18 -3.06 -2.30
N VAL A 127 16.56 -1.84 -2.69
CA VAL A 127 16.79 -0.74 -1.74
C VAL A 127 15.50 -0.39 -1.01
N ILE A 128 14.39 -0.23 -1.73
CA ILE A 128 13.06 0.02 -1.12
C ILE A 128 12.67 -1.13 -0.20
N LEU A 129 12.87 -2.37 -0.64
CA LEU A 129 12.61 -3.56 0.16
C LEU A 129 13.42 -3.58 1.45
N LEU A 130 14.71 -3.27 1.36
CA LEU A 130 15.62 -3.24 2.51
C LEU A 130 15.19 -2.16 3.50
N VAL A 131 14.89 -0.94 3.03
CA VAL A 131 14.37 0.14 3.87
C VAL A 131 13.09 -0.28 4.57
N LEU A 132 12.13 -0.85 3.85
CA LEU A 132 10.86 -1.30 4.40
C LEU A 132 11.07 -2.41 5.45
N THR A 133 11.97 -3.35 5.17
CA THR A 133 12.33 -4.44 6.08
C THR A 133 12.96 -3.90 7.36
N VAL A 134 13.90 -2.95 7.28
CA VAL A 134 14.54 -2.31 8.44
C VAL A 134 13.52 -1.55 9.29
N VAL A 135 12.69 -0.70 8.67
CA VAL A 135 11.66 0.08 9.36
C VAL A 135 10.72 -0.84 10.13
N LEU A 136 10.21 -1.88 9.47
CA LEU A 136 9.29 -2.82 10.10
C LEU A 136 9.98 -3.59 11.22
N THR A 137 11.21 -4.08 11.02
CA THR A 137 11.98 -4.78 12.04
C THR A 137 12.14 -3.93 13.31
N ARG A 138 12.45 -2.64 13.15
CA ARG A 138 12.53 -1.70 14.29
C ARG A 138 11.19 -1.50 14.98
N VAL A 139 10.10 -1.36 14.23
CA VAL A 139 8.75 -1.22 14.80
C VAL A 139 8.35 -2.48 15.58
N PHE A 140 8.65 -3.68 15.07
CA PHE A 140 8.38 -4.93 15.78
C PHE A 140 9.18 -5.07 17.07
N HIS A 141 10.48 -4.79 17.05
CA HIS A 141 11.31 -4.83 18.27
C HIS A 141 10.79 -3.88 19.36
N ARG A 142 10.31 -2.69 18.97
CA ARG A 142 9.68 -1.75 19.90
C ARG A 142 8.39 -2.32 20.51
N ARG A 143 7.55 -2.96 19.70
CA ARG A 143 6.28 -3.58 20.14
C ARG A 143 6.53 -4.78 21.06
N GLU A 144 7.49 -5.65 20.75
CA GLU A 144 7.84 -6.82 21.57
C GLU A 144 8.32 -6.43 22.97
N GLY A 145 9.12 -5.36 23.07
CA GLY A 145 9.52 -4.80 24.37
C GLY A 145 8.33 -4.28 25.19
N GLU A 146 7.35 -3.67 24.52
CA GLU A 146 6.13 -3.15 25.15
C GLU A 146 5.20 -4.26 25.66
N TYR A 147 5.04 -5.34 24.88
CA TYR A 147 4.27 -6.52 25.28
C TYR A 147 4.95 -7.30 26.42
N GLY A 148 6.27 -7.44 26.39
CA GLY A 148 7.05 -8.06 27.47
C GLY A 148 6.90 -7.29 28.78
N ARG A 149 6.88 -5.95 28.73
CA ARG A 149 6.69 -5.09 29.90
C ARG A 149 5.29 -5.25 30.51
N LYS A 150 4.24 -5.27 29.68
CA LYS A 150 2.85 -5.48 30.15
C LYS A 150 2.65 -6.86 30.76
N LEU A 151 3.24 -7.91 30.18
CA LEU A 151 3.21 -9.27 30.75
C LEU A 151 3.98 -9.36 32.08
N GLY A 152 5.04 -8.56 32.26
CA GLY A 152 5.76 -8.41 33.52
C GLY A 152 4.91 -7.78 34.62
N GLU A 153 4.20 -6.69 34.29
CA GLU A 153 3.26 -6.02 35.20
C GLU A 153 2.11 -6.95 35.62
N TYR A 154 1.52 -7.71 34.68
CA TYR A 154 0.47 -8.69 35.03
C TYR A 154 0.98 -9.85 35.89
N ARG A 155 2.26 -10.26 35.73
CA ARG A 155 2.86 -11.33 36.52
C ARG A 155 3.21 -10.83 37.93
N GLN A 156 3.67 -9.59 38.07
CA GLN A 156 3.91 -8.95 39.36
C GLN A 156 2.59 -8.69 40.11
N ALA A 157 1.54 -8.24 39.42
CA ALA A 157 0.21 -8.02 40.02
C ALA A 157 -0.53 -9.31 40.42
N ARG A 158 -0.06 -10.49 39.99
CA ARG A 158 -0.64 -11.79 40.34
C ARG A 158 0.14 -12.54 41.44
N HIS A 159 1.35 -12.08 41.76
CA HIS A 159 2.23 -12.68 42.76
C HIS A 159 2.54 -11.76 43.95
N GLY A 160 1.95 -10.55 44.00
CA GLY A 160 1.90 -9.68 45.18
C GLY A 160 0.47 -9.54 45.68
#